data_AF-A0A256YTF3-F1
#
_entry.id   AF-A0A256YTF3-F1
#
_cell.length_a   1.000
_cell.length_b   1.000
_cell.length_c   1.000
_cell.angle_alpha   90.00
_cell.angle_beta   90.00
_cell.angle_gamma   90.00
#
_symmetry.space_group_name_H-M   'P 1'
#
loop_
_entity.id
_entity.type
_entity.pdbx_description
1 polymer ?
#
loop_
_entity_poly.entity_id
_entity_poly.type
_entity_poly.pdbx_seq_one_letter_code
_entity_poly.pdbx_strand_id
1 'polypeptide(L)'
;VSSELGKFRGPGRKTAECPYANLVMLKMISAFPDLINGSEAGKGISALCDLWTERKVRRPFLFAMGTDFMKLKAPMIWYNILHVTEVLSRFPGARKDERFLQMVDIIRDKADDNGRYTAESIYLSWAGWDFSRKKEPSPWITYRVLNILKRL
;
A
#
# COMPACT_ATOMS: atom_id res chain seq x y z
N VAL A 1 -16.86 -22.55 -8.07
CA VAL A 1 -16.65 -22.43 -6.61
C VAL A 1 -16.75 -23.85 -6.06
N SER A 2 -15.88 -24.26 -5.14
CA SER A 2 -15.91 -25.62 -4.55
C SER A 2 -17.33 -25.98 -4.08
N SER A 3 -17.75 -27.24 -4.28
CA SER A 3 -19.03 -27.75 -3.79
C SER A 3 -19.20 -27.57 -2.29
N GLU A 4 -18.09 -27.55 -1.53
CA GLU A 4 -18.07 -27.35 -0.08
C GLU A 4 -18.42 -25.92 0.35
N LEU A 5 -18.32 -24.94 -0.55
CA LEU A 5 -18.59 -23.53 -0.25
C LEU A 5 -20.05 -23.13 -0.49
N GLY A 6 -20.90 -24.05 -0.98
CA GLY A 6 -22.33 -23.82 -1.18
C GLY A 6 -22.65 -22.55 -1.97
N LYS A 7 -23.45 -21.64 -1.38
CA LYS A 7 -23.85 -20.36 -1.97
C LYS A 7 -22.89 -19.20 -1.67
N PHE A 8 -21.73 -19.46 -1.06
CA PHE A 8 -20.79 -18.41 -0.71
C PHE A 8 -20.37 -17.64 -1.96
N ARG A 9 -20.74 -16.36 -2.00
CA ARG A 9 -20.19 -15.41 -2.95
C ARG A 9 -19.04 -14.72 -2.24
N GLY A 10 -17.86 -14.83 -2.84
CA GLY A 10 -16.67 -14.16 -2.33
C GLY A 10 -16.91 -12.65 -2.13
N PRO A 11 -16.06 -12.00 -1.33
CA PRO A 11 -16.21 -10.59 -0.99
C PRO A 11 -16.21 -9.70 -2.25
N GLY A 12 -17.15 -8.74 -2.32
CA GLY A 12 -17.24 -7.75 -3.41
C GLY A 12 -18.15 -8.15 -4.59
N ARG A 13 -18.19 -7.30 -5.62
CA ARG A 13 -18.94 -7.55 -6.86
C ARG A 13 -18.07 -8.38 -7.81
N LYS A 14 -18.69 -9.27 -8.61
CA LYS A 14 -17.97 -10.13 -9.58
C LYS A 14 -17.13 -9.35 -10.59
N THR A 15 -17.58 -8.15 -10.97
CA THR A 15 -16.90 -7.27 -11.92
C THR A 15 -15.96 -6.26 -11.25
N ALA A 16 -15.88 -6.24 -9.92
CA ALA A 16 -15.00 -5.31 -9.22
C ALA A 16 -13.58 -5.86 -9.19
N GLU A 17 -12.64 -5.02 -9.58
CA GLU A 17 -11.22 -5.28 -9.39
C GLU A 17 -10.87 -5.28 -7.90
N CYS A 18 -9.99 -6.20 -7.50
CA CYS A 18 -9.50 -6.27 -6.13
C CYS A 18 -8.22 -5.41 -5.99
N PRO A 19 -8.23 -4.31 -5.23
CA PRO A 19 -7.06 -3.43 -5.12
C PRO A 19 -5.85 -4.14 -4.51
N TYR A 20 -6.07 -5.04 -3.56
CA TYR A 20 -4.99 -5.79 -2.94
C TYR A 20 -4.38 -6.84 -3.89
N ALA A 21 -5.19 -7.51 -4.71
CA ALA A 21 -4.68 -8.42 -5.74
C ALA A 21 -3.80 -7.66 -6.74
N ASN A 22 -4.28 -6.50 -7.21
CA ASN A 22 -3.50 -5.63 -8.09
C ASN A 22 -2.17 -5.17 -7.44
N LEU A 23 -2.21 -4.75 -6.17
CA LEU A 23 -1.01 -4.37 -5.41
C LEU A 23 0.02 -5.52 -5.33
N VAL A 24 -0.42 -6.74 -5.05
CA VAL A 24 0.48 -7.91 -4.96
C VAL A 24 1.02 -8.29 -6.34
N MET A 25 0.22 -8.16 -7.41
CA MET A 25 0.69 -8.38 -8.79
C MET A 25 1.74 -7.35 -9.20
N LEU A 26 1.55 -6.06 -8.88
CA LEU A 26 2.59 -5.05 -9.07
C LEU A 26 3.85 -5.36 -8.26
N LYS A 27 3.70 -5.81 -7.00
CA LYS A 27 4.85 -6.22 -6.19
C LYS A 27 5.63 -7.35 -6.86
N MET A 28 4.95 -8.33 -7.45
CA MET A 28 5.57 -9.40 -8.23
C MET A 28 6.26 -8.84 -9.49
N ILE A 29 5.55 -8.05 -10.31
CA ILE A 29 6.11 -7.43 -11.52
C ILE A 29 7.37 -6.62 -11.22
N SER A 30 7.41 -5.91 -10.09
CA SER A 30 8.59 -5.11 -9.68
C SER A 30 9.87 -5.93 -9.48
N ALA A 31 9.78 -7.25 -9.37
CA ALA A 31 10.93 -8.15 -9.29
C ALA A 31 11.51 -8.53 -10.66
N PHE A 32 10.82 -8.21 -11.76
CA PHE A 32 11.22 -8.56 -13.13
C PHE A 32 11.52 -7.30 -13.94
N PRO A 33 12.81 -6.97 -14.17
CA PRO A 33 13.21 -5.75 -14.88
C PRO A 33 12.53 -5.57 -16.24
N ASP A 34 12.34 -6.65 -16.99
CA ASP A 34 11.74 -6.62 -18.34
C ASP A 34 10.23 -6.31 -18.31
N LEU A 35 9.57 -6.47 -17.15
CA LEU A 35 8.14 -6.24 -17.01
C LEU A 35 7.80 -4.88 -16.39
N ILE A 36 8.77 -4.20 -15.76
CA ILE A 36 8.52 -3.00 -14.94
C ILE A 36 7.98 -1.81 -15.74
N ASN A 37 8.29 -1.75 -17.04
CA ASN A 37 7.80 -0.71 -17.96
C ASN A 37 6.70 -1.23 -18.90
N GLY A 38 6.19 -2.44 -18.67
CA GLY A 38 5.15 -3.05 -19.51
C GLY A 38 3.76 -2.44 -19.31
N SER A 39 2.85 -2.73 -20.25
CA SER A 39 1.47 -2.25 -20.21
C SER A 39 0.73 -2.65 -18.93
N GLU A 40 1.00 -3.86 -18.42
CA GLU A 40 0.34 -4.38 -17.22
C GLU A 40 0.79 -3.66 -15.95
N ALA A 41 2.06 -3.26 -15.88
CA ALA A 41 2.56 -2.38 -14.82
C ALA A 41 1.84 -1.02 -14.88
N GLY A 42 1.75 -0.41 -16.07
CA GLY A 42 1.06 0.86 -16.26
C GLY A 42 -0.40 0.82 -15.84
N LYS A 43 -1.16 -0.18 -16.30
CA LYS A 43 -2.57 -0.37 -15.91
C LYS A 43 -2.74 -0.55 -14.41
N GLY A 44 -1.88 -1.38 -13.78
CA GLY A 44 -1.95 -1.61 -12.34
C GLY A 44 -1.65 -0.35 -11.53
N ILE A 45 -0.64 0.42 -11.93
CA ILE A 45 -0.29 1.71 -11.30
C ILE A 45 -1.49 2.67 -11.40
N SER A 46 -2.02 2.86 -12.61
CA SER A 46 -3.18 3.72 -12.85
C SER A 46 -4.36 3.30 -12.00
N ALA A 47 -4.70 2.01 -11.93
CA ALA A 47 -5.82 1.52 -11.14
C ALA A 47 -5.68 1.85 -9.64
N LEU A 48 -4.49 1.75 -9.03
CA LEU A 48 -4.30 2.15 -7.63
C LEU A 48 -4.36 3.67 -7.44
N CYS A 49 -3.78 4.43 -8.36
CA CYS A 49 -3.76 5.89 -8.30
C CYS A 49 -5.15 6.50 -8.60
N ASP A 50 -5.93 5.94 -9.51
CA ASP A 50 -7.33 6.30 -9.76
C ASP A 50 -8.19 6.06 -8.52
N LEU A 51 -8.01 4.91 -7.85
CA LEU A 51 -8.67 4.63 -6.58
C LEU A 51 -8.32 5.65 -5.49
N TRP A 52 -7.08 6.14 -5.46
CA TRP A 52 -6.70 7.21 -4.55
C TRP A 52 -7.45 8.51 -4.87
N THR A 53 -7.53 8.92 -6.13
CA THR A 53 -8.31 10.10 -6.55
C THR A 53 -9.79 9.94 -6.18
N GLU A 54 -10.37 8.78 -6.45
CA GLU A 54 -11.79 8.50 -6.26
C GLU A 54 -12.18 8.14 -4.82
N ARG A 55 -11.22 8.03 -3.89
CA ARG A 55 -11.40 7.42 -2.55
C ARG A 55 -12.54 7.99 -1.70
N LYS A 56 -12.95 9.24 -1.96
CA LYS A 56 -14.07 9.88 -1.26
C LYS A 56 -15.44 9.35 -1.72
N VAL A 57 -15.53 8.87 -2.95
CA VAL A 57 -16.77 8.41 -3.60
C VAL A 57 -16.74 6.89 -3.80
N ARG A 58 -15.63 6.33 -4.28
CA ARG A 58 -15.46 4.90 -4.52
C ARG A 58 -14.87 4.20 -3.30
N ARG A 59 -15.59 3.21 -2.78
CA ARG A 59 -15.19 2.40 -1.63
C ARG A 59 -15.16 0.90 -1.99
N PRO A 60 -14.05 0.38 -2.53
CA PRO A 60 -13.91 -1.05 -2.78
C PRO A 60 -14.12 -1.83 -1.48
N PHE A 61 -14.82 -2.96 -1.56
CA PHE A 61 -15.12 -3.79 -0.39
C PHE A 61 -13.81 -4.20 0.31
N LEU A 62 -13.70 -3.92 1.61
CA LEU A 62 -12.50 -4.10 2.47
C LEU A 62 -11.27 -3.25 2.13
N PHE A 63 -11.28 -2.46 1.05
CA PHE A 63 -10.10 -1.75 0.55
C PHE A 63 -10.35 -0.26 0.31
N ALA A 64 -11.19 0.35 1.14
CA ALA A 64 -11.37 1.80 1.13
C ALA A 64 -10.08 2.52 1.56
N MET A 65 -9.68 3.56 0.82
CA MET A 65 -8.50 4.37 1.14
C MET A 65 -8.85 5.53 2.10
N GLY A 66 -9.39 5.18 3.28
CA GLY A 66 -9.79 6.12 4.32
C GLY A 66 -8.70 6.42 5.36
N THR A 67 -9.12 6.82 6.56
CA THR A 67 -8.20 7.12 7.69
C THR A 67 -7.35 5.93 8.09
N ASP A 68 -7.91 4.73 8.14
CA ASP A 68 -7.15 3.51 8.47
C ASP A 68 -6.14 3.12 7.40
N PHE A 69 -6.43 3.37 6.12
CA PHE A 69 -5.48 3.16 5.04
C PHE A 69 -4.26 4.06 5.21
N MET A 70 -4.46 5.30 5.64
CA MET A 70 -3.39 6.29 5.83
C MET A 70 -2.52 6.04 7.07
N LYS A 71 -2.80 5.01 7.88
CA LYS A 71 -1.98 4.65 9.05
C LYS A 71 -0.73 3.87 8.62
N LEU A 72 0.44 4.25 9.14
CA LEU A 72 1.65 3.46 9.02
C LEU A 72 1.48 2.13 9.77
N LYS A 73 1.51 1.04 9.00
CA LYS A 73 1.39 -0.33 9.52
C LYS A 73 2.27 -1.27 8.72
N ALA A 74 3.11 -1.99 9.43
CA ALA A 74 3.98 -3.03 8.90
C ALA A 74 3.55 -4.42 9.42
N PRO A 75 3.98 -5.51 8.77
CA PRO A 75 4.79 -5.59 7.56
C PRO A 75 3.95 -5.40 6.27
N MET A 76 4.62 -5.53 5.12
CA MET A 76 4.10 -5.29 3.76
C MET A 76 3.15 -6.40 3.26
N ILE A 77 2.09 -6.65 4.03
CA ILE A 77 1.04 -7.64 3.75
C ILE A 77 -0.37 -7.05 3.82
N TRP A 78 -0.52 -5.85 4.38
CA TRP A 78 -1.81 -5.20 4.50
C TRP A 78 -2.01 -4.23 3.35
N TYR A 79 -3.26 -3.92 3.04
CA TYR A 79 -3.59 -2.83 2.12
C TYR A 79 -3.64 -1.51 2.90
N ASN A 80 -2.49 -0.83 2.96
CA ASN A 80 -2.33 0.47 3.61
C ASN A 80 -1.36 1.35 2.80
N ILE A 81 -1.28 2.63 3.16
CA ILE A 81 -0.49 3.63 2.46
C ILE A 81 0.99 3.26 2.39
N LEU A 82 1.54 2.67 3.45
CA LEU A 82 2.95 2.28 3.50
C LEU A 82 3.25 1.13 2.53
N HIS A 83 2.36 0.15 2.39
CA HIS A 83 2.53 -0.95 1.43
C HIS A 83 2.30 -0.50 -0.02
N VAL A 84 1.27 0.31 -0.26
CA VAL A 84 0.99 0.85 -1.59
C VAL A 84 2.16 1.69 -2.09
N THR A 85 2.66 2.62 -1.27
CA THR A 85 3.79 3.48 -1.65
C THR A 85 5.10 2.70 -1.80
N GLU A 86 5.36 1.70 -0.95
CA GLU A 86 6.51 0.80 -1.10
C GLU A 86 6.52 0.07 -2.44
N VAL A 87 5.38 -0.41 -2.91
CA VAL A 87 5.29 -1.10 -4.21
C VAL A 87 5.39 -0.10 -5.35
N LEU A 88 4.60 0.97 -5.34
CA LEU A 88 4.57 1.97 -6.42
C LEU A 88 5.92 2.65 -6.61
N SER A 89 6.66 2.97 -5.53
CA SER A 89 7.98 3.61 -5.62
C SER A 89 9.02 2.83 -6.43
N ARG A 90 8.81 1.53 -6.65
CA ARG A 90 9.73 0.71 -7.47
C ARG A 90 9.60 1.02 -8.96
N PHE A 91 8.44 1.46 -9.41
CA PHE A 91 8.14 1.72 -10.83
C PHE A 91 8.55 3.14 -11.23
N PRO A 92 9.48 3.32 -12.19
CA PRO A 92 9.85 4.67 -12.65
C PRO A 92 8.66 5.52 -13.10
N GLY A 93 7.67 4.90 -13.76
CA GLY A 93 6.46 5.58 -14.21
C GLY A 93 5.57 6.10 -13.07
N ALA A 94 5.54 5.43 -11.91
CA ALA A 94 4.72 5.86 -10.78
C ALA A 94 5.36 7.04 -10.00
N ARG A 95 6.69 7.17 -10.01
CA ARG A 95 7.41 8.18 -9.20
C ARG A 95 7.10 9.63 -9.59
N LYS A 96 6.59 9.83 -10.81
CA LYS A 96 6.18 11.14 -11.33
C LYS A 96 4.67 11.37 -11.26
N ASP A 97 3.91 10.38 -10.79
CA ASP A 97 2.45 10.49 -10.70
C ASP A 97 2.06 11.30 -9.46
N GLU A 98 1.36 12.42 -9.65
CA GLU A 98 0.95 13.33 -8.57
C GLU A 98 0.11 12.63 -7.50
N ARG A 99 -0.70 11.63 -7.87
CA ARG A 99 -1.58 10.89 -6.96
C ARG A 99 -0.77 9.98 -6.06
N PHE A 100 0.30 9.40 -6.59
CA PHE A 100 1.29 8.68 -5.80
C PHE A 100 2.07 9.63 -4.88
N LEU A 101 2.52 10.78 -5.38
CA LEU A 101 3.24 11.77 -4.59
C LEU A 101 2.42 12.30 -3.41
N GLN A 102 1.10 12.51 -3.59
CA GLN A 102 0.21 12.85 -2.47
C GLN A 102 0.22 11.80 -1.34
N MET A 103 0.28 10.52 -1.68
CA MET A 103 0.39 9.45 -0.67
C MET A 103 1.75 9.48 0.02
N VAL A 104 2.82 9.79 -0.72
CA VAL A 104 4.16 9.95 -0.16
C VAL A 104 4.23 11.16 0.78
N ASP A 105 3.62 12.29 0.42
CA ASP A 105 3.62 13.49 1.25
C ASP A 105 2.89 13.25 2.58
N ILE A 106 1.77 12.52 2.57
CA ILE A 106 1.11 12.07 3.80
C ILE A 106 2.06 11.22 4.67
N ILE A 107 2.92 10.41 4.07
CA ILE A 107 3.93 9.66 4.83
C ILE A 107 5.01 10.60 5.34
N ARG A 108 5.53 11.52 4.53
CA ARG A 108 6.56 12.50 4.93
C ARG A 108 6.13 13.31 6.14
N ASP A 109 4.89 13.77 6.15
CA ASP A 109 4.29 14.58 7.23
C ASP A 109 4.17 13.83 8.57
N LYS A 110 4.41 12.51 8.60
CA LYS A 110 4.37 11.69 9.82
C LYS A 110 5.73 11.52 10.50
N ALA A 111 6.78 12.14 9.97
CA ALA A 111 8.09 12.13 10.60
C ALA A 111 8.07 12.87 11.94
N ASP A 112 8.83 12.37 12.92
CA ASP A 112 9.21 13.17 14.09
C ASP A 112 10.31 14.19 13.75
N ASP A 113 10.70 15.02 14.71
CA ASP A 113 11.75 16.04 14.56
C ASP A 113 13.12 15.46 14.15
N ASN A 114 13.31 14.14 14.26
CA ASN A 114 14.54 13.44 13.89
C ASN A 114 14.39 12.64 12.59
N GLY A 115 13.29 12.81 11.85
CA GLY A 115 13.03 12.08 10.60
C GLY A 115 12.65 10.61 10.78
N ARG A 116 12.14 10.23 11.96
CA ARG A 116 11.78 8.84 12.31
C ARG A 116 10.27 8.65 12.32
N TYR A 117 9.85 7.39 12.18
CA TYR A 117 8.44 7.05 11.96
C TYR A 117 7.93 6.02 12.97
N THR A 118 6.73 6.25 13.49
CA THR A 118 6.05 5.40 14.49
C THR A 118 4.90 4.63 13.87
N ALA A 119 4.63 3.40 14.32
CA ALA A 119 3.46 2.66 13.85
C ALA A 119 2.17 3.29 14.38
N GLU A 120 1.19 3.53 13.52
CA GLU A 120 -0.10 4.09 13.91
C GLU A 120 -1.17 3.00 14.11
N SER A 121 -0.93 1.83 13.52
CA SER A 121 -1.73 0.62 13.70
C SER A 121 -0.84 -0.60 13.78
N ILE A 122 -1.18 -1.54 14.67
CA ILE A 122 -0.40 -2.75 14.92
C ILE A 122 -1.31 -3.97 14.89
N TYR A 123 -0.73 -5.14 14.61
CA TYR A 123 -1.40 -6.41 14.83
C TYR A 123 -0.93 -6.99 16.16
N LEU A 124 -1.85 -7.22 17.10
CA LEU A 124 -1.50 -7.57 18.48
C LEU A 124 -0.70 -8.86 18.60
N SER A 125 -0.91 -9.83 17.71
CA SER A 125 -0.11 -11.05 17.67
C SER A 125 1.38 -10.80 17.35
N TRP A 126 1.73 -9.60 16.89
CA TRP A 126 3.10 -9.15 16.65
C TRP A 126 3.52 -8.02 17.60
N ALA A 127 2.79 -7.78 18.69
CA ALA A 127 3.22 -6.84 19.72
C ALA A 127 4.63 -7.19 20.22
N GLY A 128 5.46 -6.17 20.42
CA GLY A 128 6.86 -6.33 20.82
C GLY A 128 7.86 -6.41 19.67
N TRP A 129 7.43 -6.75 18.45
CA TRP A 129 8.30 -6.66 17.27
C TRP A 129 8.63 -5.20 16.94
N ASP A 130 9.82 -4.94 16.40
CA ASP A 130 10.31 -3.58 16.12
C ASP A 130 9.38 -2.75 15.23
N PHE A 131 8.65 -3.41 14.32
CA PHE A 131 7.70 -2.77 13.40
C PHE A 131 6.27 -2.62 13.98
N SER A 132 6.05 -3.07 15.21
CA SER A 132 4.74 -3.17 15.84
C SER A 132 4.70 -2.43 17.19
N ARG A 133 5.26 -1.21 17.21
CA ARG A 133 5.32 -0.32 18.38
C ARG A 133 4.63 1.01 18.07
N LYS A 134 3.69 1.43 18.94
CA LYS A 134 2.86 2.64 18.73
C LYS A 134 3.31 3.88 19.50
N LYS A 135 4.22 3.73 20.47
CA LYS A 135 4.61 4.80 21.41
C LYS A 135 5.99 5.38 21.12
N GLU A 136 6.77 4.71 20.29
CA GLU A 136 8.14 5.09 19.98
C GLU A 136 8.42 4.82 18.49
N PRO A 137 9.34 5.57 17.87
CA PRO A 137 9.72 5.34 16.50
C PRO A 137 10.21 3.92 16.26
N SER A 138 9.78 3.34 15.14
CA SER A 138 10.19 2.02 14.69
C SER A 138 11.38 2.13 13.75
N PRO A 139 12.54 1.52 14.05
CA PRO A 139 13.66 1.47 13.12
C PRO A 139 13.28 0.82 11.79
N TRP A 140 12.44 -0.22 11.83
CA TRP A 140 11.99 -0.90 10.62
C TRP A 140 11.12 0.02 9.76
N ILE A 141 10.08 0.64 10.33
CA ILE A 141 9.19 1.53 9.55
C ILE A 141 10.01 2.70 9.00
N THR A 142 10.90 3.26 9.81
CA THR A 142 11.80 4.33 9.40
C THR A 142 12.66 3.93 8.21
N TYR A 143 13.39 2.80 8.30
CA TYR A 143 14.16 2.25 7.19
C TYR A 143 13.33 2.11 5.91
N ARG A 144 12.07 1.72 6.08
CA ARG A 144 11.20 1.48 4.95
C ARG A 144 10.70 2.73 4.27
N VAL A 145 10.31 3.74 5.05
CA VAL A 145 9.97 5.06 4.52
C VAL A 145 11.18 5.68 3.84
N LEU A 146 12.37 5.62 4.45
CA LEU A 146 13.60 6.14 3.85
C LEU A 146 13.93 5.46 2.51
N ASN A 147 13.67 4.15 2.37
CA ASN A 147 13.83 3.46 1.09
C ASN A 147 12.83 3.91 0.02
N ILE A 148 11.58 4.19 0.40
CA ILE A 148 10.60 4.79 -0.52
C ILE A 148 11.12 6.14 -1.00
N LEU A 149 11.52 7.00 -0.06
CA LEU A 149 12.00 8.35 -0.34
C LEU A 149 13.27 8.36 -1.18
N LYS A 150 14.21 7.43 -0.95
CA LYS A 150 15.44 7.29 -1.74
C LYS A 150 15.20 6.95 -3.21
N ARG A 151 14.06 6.34 -3.56
CA ARG A 151 13.74 5.97 -4.96
C ARG A 151 13.16 7.12 -5.76
N LEU A 152 12.70 8.18 -5.08
CA LEU A 152 12.14 9.40 -5.68
C LEU A 152 13.28 10.33 -6.09
#